data_AF-A0A150G4B7-F1
#
_entry.id   AF-A0A150G4B7-F1
#
_cell.length_a   1.000
_cell.length_b   1.000
_cell.length_c   1.000
_cell.angle_alpha   90.00
_cell.angle_beta   90.00
_cell.angle_gamma   90.00
#
_symmetry.space_group_name_H-M   'P 1'
#
loop_
_entity.id
_entity.type
_entity.pdbx_description
1 polymer ?
#
loop_
_entity_poly.entity_id
_entity_poly.type
_entity_poly.pdbx_seq_one_letter_code
_entity_poly.pdbx_strand_id
1 'polypeptide(L)'
;MALYMSPAALLLERLLLQASIRSWKAVPLLAGAAQVEAVAQAYVEASTSYAVLQQSIAYALVLGGEGIYTRPEVKPVAGGVAATALVCGLVALNNDALFTPAFVVGLLASGAMLAYNIKRTIDTKQDESDWPGPKAWPATMSLISFFALNVFIQAIKSEL
;
A
#
# COMPACT_ATOMS: atom_id res chain seq x y z
N MET A 1 20.67 41.65 -20.81
CA MET A 1 19.86 42.43 -19.86
C MET A 1 20.16 41.87 -18.48
N ALA A 2 21.07 42.50 -17.73
CA ALA A 2 21.55 41.98 -16.44
C ALA A 2 20.49 42.26 -15.36
N LEU A 3 19.89 41.20 -14.80
CA LEU A 3 18.97 41.29 -13.67
C LEU A 3 19.76 41.77 -12.44
N TYR A 4 19.57 43.04 -12.07
CA TYR A 4 20.08 43.61 -10.83
C TYR A 4 19.40 42.91 -9.64
N MET A 5 20.06 41.91 -9.05
CA MET A 5 19.61 41.33 -7.80
C MET A 5 19.80 42.35 -6.67
N SER A 6 18.74 42.57 -5.90
CA SER A 6 18.74 43.44 -4.71
C SER A 6 19.79 42.97 -3.68
N PRO A 7 20.46 43.87 -2.96
CA PRO A 7 21.42 43.53 -1.90
C PRO A 7 20.87 42.56 -0.85
N ALA A 8 19.55 42.59 -0.60
CA ALA A 8 18.87 41.68 0.30
C ALA A 8 18.82 40.24 -0.23
N ALA A 9 18.68 40.06 -1.54
CA ALA A 9 18.68 38.74 -2.18
C ALA A 9 20.07 38.08 -2.12
N LEU A 10 21.13 38.87 -2.31
CA LEU A 10 22.52 38.42 -2.15
C LEU A 10 22.86 38.02 -0.72
N LEU A 11 22.27 38.70 0.28
CA LEU A 11 22.46 38.35 1.68
C LEU A 11 21.73 37.05 2.04
N LEU A 12 20.50 36.87 1.54
CA LEU A 12 19.71 35.66 1.75
C LEU A 12 20.38 34.43 1.11
N GLU A 13 20.90 34.56 -0.12
CA GLU A 13 21.63 33.49 -0.80
C GLU A 13 22.90 33.09 -0.04
N ARG A 14 23.66 34.07 0.48
CA ARG A 14 24.85 33.80 1.30
C ARG A 14 24.51 33.12 2.63
N LEU A 15 23.40 33.48 3.25
CA LEU A 15 22.94 32.83 4.49
C LEU A 15 22.45 31.41 4.24
N LEU A 16 21.77 31.15 3.13
CA LEU A 16 21.35 29.81 2.72
C LEU A 16 22.56 28.92 2.39
N LEU A 17 23.57 29.46 1.71
CA LEU A 17 24.82 28.75 1.43
C LEU A 17 25.63 28.46 2.70
N GLN A 18 25.71 29.41 3.65
CA GLN A 18 26.41 29.17 4.92
C GLN A 18 25.67 28.17 5.82
N ALA A 19 24.34 28.18 5.81
CA ALA A 19 23.54 27.17 6.52
C ALA A 19 23.70 25.77 5.90
N SER A 20 23.75 25.68 4.57
CA SER A 20 24.02 24.44 3.83
C SER A 20 25.41 23.87 4.12
N ILE A 21 26.45 24.69 4.17
CA ILE A 21 27.83 24.22 4.40
C ILE A 21 28.05 23.78 5.86
N ARG A 22 27.35 24.38 6.83
CA ARG A 22 27.45 23.99 8.25
C ARG A 22 26.77 22.66 8.56
N SER A 23 25.72 22.26 7.84
CA SER A 23 25.04 20.99 8.11
C SER A 23 25.84 19.75 7.70
N TRP A 24 26.85 19.90 6.83
CA TRP A 24 27.65 18.78 6.32
C TRP A 24 28.87 18.43 7.18
N LYS A 25 29.31 19.34 8.06
CA LYS A 25 30.54 19.15 8.85
C LYS A 25 30.36 18.37 10.16
N ALA A 26 29.16 17.90 10.46
CA ALA A 26 28.85 17.17 11.70
C ALA A 26 28.42 15.71 11.46
N VAL A 27 28.78 15.11 10.31
CA VAL A 27 28.58 13.67 10.09
C VAL A 27 29.81 12.93 10.65
N PRO A 28 29.67 12.13 11.72
CA PRO A 28 30.78 11.37 12.26
C PRO A 28 31.14 10.25 11.28
N LEU A 29 32.29 10.41 10.60
CA LEU A 29 32.69 9.62 9.43
C LEU A 29 33.07 8.15 9.70
N LEU A 30 32.97 7.66 10.94
CA LEU A 30 33.43 6.30 11.31
C LEU A 30 32.38 5.46 12.06
N ALA A 31 31.19 6.01 12.35
CA ALA A 31 30.00 5.25 12.75
C ALA A 31 28.99 5.07 11.60
N GLY A 32 29.33 5.63 10.42
CA GLY A 32 28.37 5.98 9.38
C GLY A 32 27.86 4.84 8.51
N ALA A 33 28.58 3.75 8.29
CA ALA A 33 28.10 2.71 7.37
C ALA A 33 26.90 1.94 7.96
N ALA A 34 27.05 1.42 9.18
CA ALA A 34 25.97 0.70 9.86
C ALA A 34 24.79 1.62 10.22
N GLN A 35 25.05 2.89 10.55
CA GLN A 35 23.99 3.85 10.82
C GLN A 35 23.26 4.30 9.53
N VAL A 36 23.98 4.47 8.42
CA VAL A 36 23.37 4.77 7.11
C VAL A 36 22.60 3.56 6.59
N GLU A 37 23.11 2.34 6.79
CA GLU A 37 22.43 1.09 6.45
C GLU A 37 21.17 0.91 7.29
N ALA A 38 21.24 1.12 8.61
CA ALA A 38 20.07 1.08 9.49
C ALA A 38 19.02 2.15 9.13
N VAL A 39 19.46 3.37 8.78
CA VAL A 39 18.55 4.44 8.34
C VAL A 39 17.94 4.14 6.97
N ALA A 40 18.73 3.60 6.03
CA ALA A 40 18.26 3.19 4.71
C ALA A 40 17.25 2.03 4.82
N GLN A 41 17.54 1.04 5.65
CA GLN A 41 16.66 -0.10 5.90
C GLN A 41 15.34 0.37 6.56
N ALA A 42 15.40 1.20 7.60
CA ALA A 42 14.21 1.77 8.23
C ALA A 42 13.37 2.61 7.25
N TYR A 43 13.99 3.33 6.31
CA TYR A 43 13.30 4.09 5.28
C TYR A 43 12.62 3.16 4.25
N VAL A 44 13.28 2.06 3.86
CA VAL A 44 12.73 1.05 2.95
C VAL A 44 11.55 0.32 3.60
N GLU A 45 11.66 -0.09 4.86
CA GLU A 45 10.58 -0.74 5.61
C GLU A 45 9.38 0.20 5.78
N ALA A 46 9.61 1.45 6.18
CA ALA A 46 8.55 2.47 6.22
C ALA A 46 7.87 2.64 4.85
N SER A 47 8.66 2.74 3.77
CA SER A 47 8.12 2.90 2.42
C SER A 47 7.28 1.69 1.96
N THR A 48 7.66 0.48 2.39
CA THR A 48 6.97 -0.76 2.06
C THR A 48 5.63 -0.84 2.79
N SER A 49 5.61 -0.54 4.09
CA SER A 49 4.37 -0.51 4.89
C SER A 49 3.38 0.54 4.37
N TYR A 50 3.85 1.72 3.96
CA TYR A 50 2.99 2.74 3.33
C TYR A 50 2.42 2.29 1.99
N ALA A 51 3.23 1.63 1.14
CA ALA A 51 2.76 1.10 -0.14
C ALA A 51 1.70 0.01 0.05
N VAL A 52 1.92 -0.91 1.00
CA VAL A 52 0.97 -1.97 1.35
C VAL A 52 -0.32 -1.38 1.91
N LEU A 53 -0.24 -0.35 2.76
CA LEU A 53 -1.41 0.34 3.30
C LEU A 53 -2.25 0.98 2.19
N GLN A 54 -1.63 1.69 1.24
CA GLN A 54 -2.35 2.31 0.12
C GLN A 54 -3.09 1.27 -0.72
N GLN A 55 -2.44 0.15 -1.02
CA GLN A 55 -3.05 -0.92 -1.79
C GLN A 55 -4.15 -1.65 -1.01
N SER A 56 -3.98 -1.80 0.31
CA SER A 56 -4.99 -2.38 1.20
C SER A 56 -6.24 -1.48 1.28
N ILE A 57 -6.06 -0.16 1.39
CA ILE A 57 -7.17 0.80 1.39
C ILE A 57 -7.90 0.76 0.05
N ALA A 58 -7.17 0.82 -1.06
CA ALA A 58 -7.76 0.73 -2.39
C ALA A 58 -8.56 -0.57 -2.57
N TYR A 59 -8.00 -1.70 -2.11
CA TYR A 59 -8.67 -2.99 -2.16
C TYR A 59 -9.93 -3.04 -1.28
N ALA A 60 -9.88 -2.50 -0.07
CA ALA A 60 -11.03 -2.40 0.83
C ALA A 60 -12.16 -1.57 0.21
N LEU A 61 -11.83 -0.47 -0.46
CA LEU A 61 -12.80 0.37 -1.17
C LEU A 61 -13.45 -0.36 -2.35
N VAL A 62 -12.66 -1.11 -3.12
CA VAL A 62 -13.18 -1.91 -4.24
C VAL A 62 -14.13 -2.99 -3.73
N LEU A 63 -13.74 -3.73 -2.68
CA LEU A 63 -14.62 -4.73 -2.04
C LEU A 63 -15.86 -4.09 -1.42
N GLY A 64 -15.73 -2.90 -0.85
CA GLY A 64 -16.86 -2.13 -0.31
C GLY A 64 -17.85 -1.75 -1.41
N GLY A 65 -17.34 -1.24 -2.54
CA GLY A 65 -18.13 -0.98 -3.74
C GLY A 65 -18.79 -2.24 -4.28
N GLU A 66 -18.08 -3.37 -4.29
CA GLU A 66 -18.66 -4.66 -4.65
C GLU A 66 -19.81 -5.04 -3.72
N GLY A 67 -19.64 -4.93 -2.41
CA GLY A 67 -20.66 -5.26 -1.41
C GLY A 67 -21.93 -4.42 -1.56
N ILE A 68 -21.77 -3.13 -1.90
CA ILE A 68 -22.92 -2.26 -2.22
C ILE A 68 -23.61 -2.74 -3.49
N TYR A 69 -22.83 -3.05 -4.54
CA TYR A 69 -23.37 -3.49 -5.83
C TYR A 69 -24.07 -4.85 -5.77
N THR A 70 -23.54 -5.81 -4.98
CA THR A 70 -24.10 -7.16 -4.85
C THR A 70 -25.24 -7.29 -3.85
N ARG A 71 -25.61 -6.21 -3.16
CA ARG A 71 -26.51 -6.16 -2.01
C ARG A 71 -25.97 -6.93 -0.78
N PRO A 72 -26.31 -6.50 0.45
CA PRO A 72 -25.64 -6.90 1.69
C PRO A 72 -25.83 -8.37 2.15
N GLU A 73 -26.46 -9.23 1.35
CA GLU A 73 -26.67 -10.64 1.70
C GLU A 73 -25.43 -11.53 1.44
N VAL A 74 -24.42 -11.01 0.74
CA VAL A 74 -23.19 -11.74 0.43
C VAL A 74 -22.21 -11.63 1.60
N LYS A 75 -22.46 -12.41 2.66
CA LYS A 75 -21.62 -12.54 3.86
C LYS A 75 -20.10 -12.64 3.57
N PRO A 76 -19.64 -13.35 2.51
CA PRO A 76 -18.22 -13.40 2.18
C PRO A 76 -17.60 -12.04 1.84
N VAL A 77 -18.30 -11.18 1.08
CA VAL A 77 -17.78 -9.86 0.67
C VAL A 77 -17.69 -8.93 1.88
N ALA A 78 -18.71 -8.92 2.74
CA ALA A 78 -18.69 -8.16 3.98
C ALA A 78 -17.52 -8.57 4.91
N GLY A 79 -17.25 -9.89 4.99
CA GLY A 79 -16.09 -10.42 5.71
C GLY A 79 -14.76 -9.96 5.10
N GLY A 80 -14.64 -9.98 3.77
CA GLY A 80 -13.47 -9.46 3.05
C GLY A 80 -13.21 -7.97 3.32
N VAL A 81 -14.27 -7.14 3.29
CA VAL A 81 -14.19 -5.71 3.61
C VAL A 81 -13.73 -5.50 5.05
N ALA A 82 -14.36 -6.17 6.01
CA ALA A 82 -14.05 -6.02 7.43
C ALA A 82 -12.61 -6.46 7.73
N ALA A 83 -12.17 -7.59 7.17
CA ALA A 83 -10.80 -8.08 7.35
C ALA A 83 -9.77 -7.10 6.72
N THR A 84 -10.03 -6.58 5.52
CA THR A 84 -9.12 -5.62 4.87
C THR A 84 -9.09 -4.29 5.63
N ALA A 85 -10.22 -3.82 6.15
CA ALA A 85 -10.29 -2.62 6.99
C ALA A 85 -9.52 -2.79 8.31
N LEU A 86 -9.59 -3.98 8.92
CA LEU A 86 -8.81 -4.31 10.11
C LEU A 86 -7.31 -4.27 9.81
N VAL A 87 -6.87 -4.80 8.67
CA VAL A 87 -5.46 -4.72 8.23
C VAL A 87 -5.02 -3.27 8.06
N CYS A 88 -5.85 -2.43 7.41
CA CYS A 88 -5.55 -1.00 7.28
C CYS A 88 -5.41 -0.33 8.64
N GLY A 89 -6.29 -0.66 9.59
CA GLY A 89 -6.22 -0.16 10.96
C GLY A 89 -4.93 -0.59 11.67
N LEU A 90 -4.58 -1.87 11.60
CA LEU A 90 -3.36 -2.40 12.24
C LEU A 90 -2.08 -1.80 11.65
N VAL A 91 -1.99 -1.64 10.34
CA VAL A 91 -0.83 -1.00 9.69
C VAL A 91 -0.77 0.49 10.00
N ALA A 92 -1.91 1.18 10.09
CA ALA A 92 -1.98 2.60 10.45
C ALA A 92 -1.54 2.90 11.89
N LEU A 93 -1.56 1.91 12.80
CA LEU A 93 -1.01 2.06 14.14
C LEU A 93 0.53 2.19 14.16
N ASN A 94 1.19 1.94 13.02
CA ASN A 94 2.62 2.11 12.82
C ASN A 94 3.47 1.46 13.93
N ASN A 95 3.13 0.20 14.23
CA ASN A 95 3.79 -0.62 15.24
C ASN A 95 4.33 -1.88 14.58
N ASP A 96 5.66 -2.01 14.55
CA ASP A 96 6.38 -3.08 13.86
C ASP A 96 5.93 -4.48 14.30
N ALA A 97 5.61 -4.66 15.59
CA ALA A 97 5.11 -5.94 16.12
C ALA A 97 3.75 -6.35 15.53
N LEU A 98 3.00 -5.41 14.95
CA LEU A 98 1.69 -5.63 14.36
C LEU A 98 1.73 -5.77 12.84
N PHE A 99 2.84 -5.45 12.16
CA PHE A 99 2.94 -5.54 10.70
C PHE A 99 2.84 -6.97 10.20
N THR A 100 3.65 -7.88 10.73
CA THR A 100 3.60 -9.30 10.37
C THR A 100 2.19 -9.92 10.54
N PRO A 101 1.52 -9.83 11.71
CA PRO A 101 0.18 -10.38 11.85
C PRO A 101 -0.85 -9.67 10.96
N ALA A 102 -0.73 -8.35 10.75
CA ALA A 102 -1.60 -7.63 9.82
C ALA A 102 -1.45 -8.13 8.37
N PHE A 103 -0.22 -8.35 7.91
CA PHE A 103 0.04 -8.86 6.57
C PHE A 103 -0.45 -10.30 6.41
N VAL A 104 -0.31 -11.14 7.44
CA VAL A 104 -0.88 -12.51 7.44
C VAL A 104 -2.40 -12.48 7.34
N VAL A 105 -3.08 -11.62 8.10
CA VAL A 105 -4.54 -11.46 8.00
C VAL A 105 -4.93 -10.97 6.61
N GLY A 106 -4.20 -10.00 6.05
CA GLY A 106 -4.42 -9.48 4.70
C GLY A 106 -4.23 -10.55 3.62
N LEU A 107 -3.20 -11.39 3.76
CA LEU A 107 -2.94 -12.53 2.89
C LEU A 107 -4.10 -13.52 2.91
N LEU A 108 -4.58 -13.91 4.09
CA LEU A 108 -5.68 -14.85 4.23
C LEU A 108 -6.99 -14.27 3.70
N ALA A 109 -7.27 -12.99 3.98
CA ALA A 109 -8.47 -12.31 3.51
C ALA A 109 -8.50 -12.18 1.98
N SER A 110 -7.39 -11.73 1.37
CA SER A 110 -7.26 -11.61 -0.08
C SER A 110 -7.29 -12.99 -0.77
N GLY A 111 -6.67 -14.02 -0.17
CA GLY A 111 -6.73 -15.39 -0.67
C GLY A 111 -8.13 -16.01 -0.62
N ALA A 112 -8.85 -15.80 0.47
CA ALA A 112 -10.24 -16.25 0.61
C ALA A 112 -11.15 -15.55 -0.41
N MET A 113 -10.99 -14.24 -0.60
CA MET A 113 -11.74 -13.47 -1.60
C MET A 113 -11.41 -13.88 -3.03
N LEU A 114 -10.13 -14.16 -3.33
CA LEU A 114 -9.72 -14.70 -4.62
C LEU A 114 -10.43 -16.03 -4.92
N ALA A 115 -10.37 -16.97 -3.98
CA ALA A 115 -11.03 -18.27 -4.13
C ALA A 115 -12.56 -18.11 -4.30
N TYR A 116 -13.18 -17.23 -3.52
CA TYR A 116 -14.59 -16.90 -3.63
C TYR A 116 -14.96 -16.34 -5.02
N ASN A 117 -14.20 -15.36 -5.52
CA ASN A 117 -14.47 -14.72 -6.81
C ASN A 117 -14.21 -15.66 -8.00
N ILE A 118 -13.21 -16.55 -7.89
CA ILE A 118 -12.97 -17.61 -8.91
C ILE A 118 -14.15 -18.56 -8.94
N LYS A 119 -14.59 -19.07 -7.78
CA LYS A 119 -15.76 -19.95 -7.68
C LYS A 119 -16.99 -19.27 -8.27
N ARG A 120 -17.21 -18.00 -7.93
CA ARG A 120 -18.33 -17.21 -8.47
C ARG A 120 -18.24 -17.04 -9.99
N THR A 121 -17.05 -16.85 -10.55
CA THR A 121 -16.84 -16.77 -12.00
C THR A 121 -17.21 -18.07 -12.71
N ILE A 122 -16.83 -19.21 -12.12
CA ILE A 122 -17.16 -20.55 -12.65
C ILE A 122 -18.66 -20.81 -12.57
N ASP A 123 -19.28 -20.50 -11.43
CA ASP A 123 -20.70 -20.76 -11.15
C ASP A 123 -21.65 -19.84 -11.93
N THR A 124 -21.18 -18.66 -12.36
CA THR A 124 -21.99 -17.71 -13.11
C THR A 124 -22.26 -18.24 -14.52
N LYS A 125 -23.53 -18.36 -14.91
CA LYS A 125 -23.89 -18.75 -16.28
C LYS A 125 -23.46 -17.65 -17.26
N GLN A 126 -22.91 -18.04 -18.41
CA GLN A 126 -22.68 -17.09 -19.49
C GLN A 126 -23.87 -17.05 -20.43
N ASP A 127 -24.20 -15.84 -20.86
CA ASP A 127 -25.08 -15.59 -21.99
C ASP A 127 -24.22 -14.96 -23.09
N GLU A 128 -24.17 -15.59 -24.27
CA GLU A 128 -23.35 -15.13 -25.39
C GLU A 128 -23.87 -13.82 -26.00
N SER A 129 -25.10 -13.42 -25.66
CA SER A 129 -25.73 -12.19 -26.14
C SER A 129 -25.43 -10.94 -25.31
N ASP A 130 -24.92 -11.10 -24.08
CA ASP A 130 -24.62 -9.99 -23.17
C ASP A 130 -23.13 -9.64 -23.18
N TRP A 131 -22.81 -8.37 -23.50
CA TRP A 131 -21.45 -7.82 -23.44
C TRP A 131 -21.39 -6.52 -22.62
N PRO A 132 -20.48 -6.39 -21.63
CA PRO A 132 -19.61 -7.43 -21.08
C PRO A 132 -20.41 -8.41 -20.22
N GLY A 133 -20.41 -9.69 -20.60
CA GLY A 133 -21.29 -10.69 -19.99
C GLY A 133 -21.10 -10.87 -18.48
N PRO A 134 -22.06 -11.53 -17.81
CA PRO A 134 -22.15 -11.59 -16.35
C PRO A 134 -20.91 -12.15 -15.61
N LYS A 135 -20.03 -12.90 -16.30
CA LYS A 135 -18.76 -13.36 -15.74
C LYS A 135 -17.67 -12.29 -15.61
N ALA A 136 -17.78 -11.18 -16.36
CA ALA A 136 -16.73 -10.16 -16.43
C ALA A 136 -16.45 -9.52 -15.05
N TRP A 137 -17.50 -9.29 -14.26
CA TRP A 137 -17.36 -8.67 -12.95
C TRP A 137 -16.67 -9.59 -11.92
N PRO A 138 -17.15 -10.84 -11.67
CA PRO A 138 -16.44 -11.78 -10.81
C PRO A 138 -14.99 -12.04 -11.25
N ALA A 139 -14.73 -12.11 -12.57
CA ALA A 139 -13.38 -12.33 -13.10
C ALA A 139 -12.45 -11.13 -12.83
N THR A 140 -12.96 -9.90 -12.94
CA THR A 140 -12.23 -8.69 -12.60
C THR A 140 -11.90 -8.68 -11.11
N MET A 141 -12.85 -9.05 -10.26
CA MET A 141 -12.63 -9.13 -8.81
C MET A 141 -11.62 -10.21 -8.44
N SER A 142 -11.60 -11.36 -9.13
CA SER A 142 -10.53 -12.35 -8.98
C SER A 142 -9.16 -11.74 -9.30
N LEU A 143 -9.04 -10.98 -10.38
CA LEU A 143 -7.76 -10.36 -10.75
C LEU A 143 -7.30 -9.33 -9.70
N ILE A 144 -8.21 -8.51 -9.19
CA ILE A 144 -7.89 -7.53 -8.14
C ILE A 144 -7.48 -8.24 -6.84
N SER A 145 -8.21 -9.27 -6.42
CA SER A 145 -7.85 -10.09 -5.25
C SER A 145 -6.51 -10.79 -5.42
N PHE A 146 -6.15 -11.21 -6.65
CA PHE A 146 -4.83 -11.78 -6.95
C PHE A 146 -3.70 -10.76 -6.76
N PHE A 147 -3.87 -9.52 -7.23
CA PHE A 147 -2.86 -8.49 -7.00
C PHE A 147 -2.73 -8.13 -5.52
N ALA A 148 -3.84 -8.02 -4.79
CA ALA A 148 -3.82 -7.81 -3.35
C ALA A 148 -3.08 -8.94 -2.61
N LEU A 149 -3.33 -10.20 -2.98
CA LEU A 149 -2.61 -11.35 -2.42
C LEU A 149 -1.10 -11.23 -2.65
N ASN A 150 -0.67 -10.90 -3.86
CA ASN A 150 0.76 -10.76 -4.18
C ASN A 150 1.44 -9.64 -3.39
N VAL A 151 0.70 -8.58 -3.05
CA VAL A 151 1.23 -7.47 -2.24
C VAL A 151 1.47 -7.93 -0.80
N PHE A 152 0.54 -8.68 -0.21
CA PHE A 152 0.73 -9.24 1.12
C PHE A 152 1.84 -10.31 1.15
N ILE A 153 2.01 -11.10 0.09
CA ILE A 153 3.16 -12.02 -0.02
C ILE A 153 4.47 -11.24 -0.04
N GLN A 154 4.55 -10.16 -0.82
CA GLN A 154 5.74 -9.32 -0.89
C GLN A 154 6.03 -8.64 0.45
N ALA A 155 4.99 -8.14 1.13
CA ALA A 155 5.10 -7.53 2.45
C ALA A 155 5.61 -8.51 3.51
N ILE A 156 5.11 -9.74 3.52
CA ILE A 156 5.61 -10.79 4.45
C ILE A 156 7.07 -11.13 4.14
N LYS A 157 7.44 -11.20 2.86
CA LYS A 157 8.82 -11.48 2.46
C LYS A 157 9.81 -10.35 2.77
N SER A 158 9.34 -9.10 2.90
CA SER A 158 10.22 -7.99 3.32
C SER A 158 10.41 -7.92 4.83
N GLU A 159 9.55 -8.58 5.61
CA GLU A 159 9.60 -8.62 7.09
C GLU A 159 10.36 -9.85 7.64
N LEU A 160 10.62 -10.86 6.79
CA LEU A 160 11.32 -12.11 7.13
C LEU A 160 12.78 -12.08 6.67
#